data_AF-A0A081A2X1-F1
#
_entry.id   AF-A0A081A2X1-F1
#
_cell.length_a   1.000
_cell.length_b   1.000
_cell.length_c   1.000
_cell.angle_alpha   90.00
_cell.angle_beta   90.00
_cell.angle_gamma   90.00
#
_symmetry.space_group_name_H-M   'P 1'
#
loop_
_entity.id
_entity.type
_entity.pdbx_description
1 polymer ?
#
loop_
_entity_poly.entity_id
_entity_poly.type
_entity_poly.pdbx_seq_one_letter_code
_entity_poly.pdbx_strand_id
1 'polypeptide(L)' 'MVLGVEGFSGHRLNQQLKRWELLVAWTGLQAIENSWEPIATLLQDVPVKVHDYVNSSGDADLQALLD' A
#
# COMPACT_ATOMS: atom_id res chain seq x y z
N MET A 1 9.22 1.25 -17.90
CA MET A 1 9.60 0.00 -17.22
C MET A 1 8.58 -0.20 -16.10
N VAL A 2 7.88 -1.32 -16.05
CA VAL A 2 6.88 -1.61 -15.00
C VAL A 2 7.59 -2.38 -13.90
N LEU A 3 7.58 -1.85 -12.67
CA LEU A 3 8.16 -2.52 -11.51
C LEU A 3 7.09 -3.36 -10.83
N GLY A 4 7.43 -4.58 -10.42
CA GLY A 4 6.54 -5.45 -9.68
C GLY A 4 6.45 -5.03 -8.21
N VAL A 5 5.26 -5.09 -7.62
CA VAL A 5 5.09 -4.93 -6.17
C VAL A 5 5.51 -6.22 -5.48
N GLU A 6 6.54 -6.17 -4.64
CA GLU A 6 6.96 -7.29 -3.79
C GLU A 6 5.99 -7.44 -2.61
N GLY A 7 5.72 -6.33 -1.91
CA GLY A 7 4.78 -6.29 -0.79
C GLY A 7 4.63 -4.88 -0.22
N PHE A 8 4.05 -4.79 0.97
CA PHE A 8 3.84 -3.53 1.68
C PHE A 8 4.48 -3.57 3.07
N SER A 9 5.23 -2.53 3.40
CA SER A 9 6.01 -2.46 4.65
C SER A 9 5.45 -1.45 5.65
N GLY A 10 4.40 -0.73 5.30
CA GLY A 10 3.79 0.30 6.15
C GLY A 10 2.55 0.92 5.51
N HIS A 11 1.75 1.59 6.35
CA HIS A 11 0.61 2.40 5.94
C HIS A 11 0.65 3.74 6.66
N ARG A 12 0.09 4.78 6.04
CA ARG A 12 -0.11 6.09 6.67
C ARG A 12 -1.32 6.80 6.08
N LEU A 13 -1.98 7.61 6.91
CA LEU A 13 -2.94 8.60 6.44
C LEU A 13 -2.20 9.90 6.10
N ASN A 14 -2.13 10.25 4.82
CA ASN A 14 -1.60 11.54 4.40
C ASN A 14 -2.65 12.61 4.69
N GLN A 15 -2.49 13.36 5.77
CA GLN A 15 -3.44 14.39 6.21
C GLN A 15 -3.58 15.55 5.21
N GLN A 16 -2.51 15.86 4.47
CA GLN A 16 -2.53 16.95 3.49
C GLN A 16 -3.39 16.59 2.28
N LEU A 17 -3.23 15.35 1.78
CA LEU A 17 -3.98 14.85 0.62
C LEU A 17 -5.28 14.12 1.01
N LYS A 18 -5.53 13.96 2.31
CA LYS A 18 -6.66 13.23 2.91
C LYS A 18 -6.86 11.85 2.28
N ARG A 19 -5.76 11.11 2.10
CA ARG A 19 -5.78 9.77 1.50
C ARG A 19 -4.85 8.82 2.21
N TRP A 20 -5.20 7.54 2.17
CA TRP A 20 -4.34 6.47 2.65
C TRP A 20 -3.27 6.12 1.62
N GLU A 21 -2.05 5.93 2.11
CA GLU A 21 -0.89 5.54 1.33
C GLU A 21 -0.26 4.29 1.95
N LEU A 22 0.22 3.39 1.10
CA LEU A 22 0.99 2.21 1.51
C LEU A 22 2.44 2.38 1.07
N LEU A 23 3.37 1.96 1.92
CA LEU A 23 4.79 1.93 1.61
C LEU A 23 5.07 0.65 0.80
N VAL A 24 5.30 0.82 -0.49
CA VAL A 24 5.51 -0.26 -1.45
C VAL A 24 6.95 -0.71 -1.42
N ALA A 25 7.17 -2.01 -1.20
CA ALA A 25 8.42 -2.67 -1.49
C ALA A 25 8.42 -3.14 -2.94
N TRP A 26 9.41 -2.72 -3.72
CA TRP A 26 9.51 -3.02 -5.14
C TRP A 26 10.38 -4.25 -5.39
N THR A 27 9.92 -5.13 -6.28
CA THR A 27 10.60 -6.39 -6.60
C THR A 27 11.99 -6.13 -7.13
N GLY A 28 13.00 -6.66 -6.43
CA GLY A 28 14.40 -6.56 -6.83
C GLY A 28 15.07 -5.23 -6.52
N LEU A 29 14.39 -4.34 -5.79
CA LEU A 29 14.96 -3.07 -5.31
C LEU A 29 15.19 -3.10 -3.80
N GLN A 30 16.05 -2.19 -3.33
CA GLN A 30 16.35 -2.05 -1.91
C GLN A 30 15.29 -1.22 -1.21
N ALA A 31 15.18 -1.36 0.12
CA ALA A 31 14.19 -0.64 0.92
C ALA A 31 14.27 0.90 0.82
N ILE A 32 15.42 1.45 0.41
CA ILE A 32 15.58 2.89 0.15
C ILE A 32 14.77 3.37 -1.07
N GLU A 33 14.46 2.46 -1.99
CA GLU A 33 13.65 2.72 -3.19
C GLU A 33 12.15 2.59 -2.90
N ASN A 34 11.75 2.19 -1.69
CA ASN A 34 10.35 2.06 -1.33
C ASN A 34 9.64 3.42 -1.41
N SER A 35 8.45 3.45 -2.02
CA SER A 35 7.68 4.67 -2.20
C SER A 35 6.31 4.57 -1.54
N TRP A 36 5.76 5.73 -1.16
CA TRP A 36 4.42 5.84 -0.63
C TRP A 36 3.43 6.02 -1.78
N GLU A 37 2.67 4.98 -2.07
CA GLU A 37 1.69 4.98 -3.16
C GLU A 37 0.27 5.05 -2.61
N PRO A 38 -0.67 5.73 -3.29
CA PRO A 38 -2.06 5.81 -2.86
C PRO A 38 -2.71 4.42 -2.87
N ILE A 39 -3.45 4.09 -1.82
CA ILE A 39 -4.15 2.79 -1.75
C ILE A 39 -5.11 2.59 -2.92
N ALA A 40 -5.76 3.67 -3.39
CA ALA A 40 -6.67 3.62 -4.52
C ALA A 40 -5.99 3.18 -5.83
N THR A 41 -4.74 3.60 -6.05
CA THR A 41 -3.95 3.14 -7.20
C THR A 41 -3.56 1.68 -7.03
N LEU A 42 -3.10 1.30 -5.84
CA LEU A 42 -2.68 -0.07 -5.56
C LEU A 42 -3.82 -1.08 -5.62
N LEU A 43 -5.06 -0.68 -5.29
CA LEU A 43 -6.25 -1.50 -5.46
C LEU A 43 -6.57 -1.77 -6.95
N GLN A 44 -6.17 -0.88 -7.86
CA GLN A 44 -6.32 -1.11 -9.29
C GLN A 44 -5.23 -2.03 -9.83
N ASP A 45 -3.99 -1.87 -9.37
CA ASP A 45 -2.83 -2.59 -9.90
C ASP A 45 -2.64 -3.97 -9.26
N VAL A 46 -2.75 -4.07 -7.94
CA VAL A 46 -2.45 -5.27 -7.14
C VAL A 46 -3.47 -5.50 -6.01
N PRO A 47 -4.78 -5.58 -6.33
CA PRO A 47 -5.85 -5.65 -5.32
C PRO A 47 -5.63 -6.75 -4.28
N VAL A 48 -5.28 -7.96 -4.72
CA VAL A 48 -5.09 -9.12 -3.84
C VAL A 48 -4.06 -8.83 -2.75
N LYS A 49 -2.90 -8.26 -3.11
CA LYS A 49 -1.84 -7.93 -2.14
C LYS A 49 -2.29 -6.85 -1.17
N VAL A 50 -3.07 -5.88 -1.63
CA VAL A 50 -3.59 -4.80 -0.77
C VAL A 50 -4.57 -5.39 0.25
N HIS A 51 -5.52 -6.20 -0.20
CA HIS A 51 -6.46 -6.88 0.69
C HIS A 51 -5.74 -7.73 1.74
N ASP A 52 -4.76 -8.54 1.34
CA ASP A 52 -3.98 -9.36 2.28
C ASP A 52 -3.28 -8.49 3.33
N TYR A 53 -2.62 -7.41 2.91
CA TYR A 53 -1.93 -6.50 3.81
C TYR A 53 -2.88 -5.81 4.79
N VAL A 54 -3.96 -5.20 4.29
CA VAL A 54 -4.92 -4.47 5.12
C VAL A 54 -5.67 -5.40 6.09
N ASN A 55 -6.03 -6.60 5.65
CA ASN A 55 -6.64 -7.59 6.55
C ASN A 55 -5.65 -8.02 7.65
N SER A 56 -4.35 -8.07 7.36
CA SER A 56 -3.31 -8.39 8.33
C SER A 56 -2.80 -7.20 9.17
N SER A 57 -3.12 -5.96 8.79
CA SER A 57 -2.55 -4.76 9.42
C SER A 57 -3.05 -4.53 10.84
N GLY A 58 -4.24 -5.02 11.17
CA GLY A 58 -4.93 -4.77 12.45
C GLY A 58 -5.42 -3.33 12.63
N ASP A 59 -5.33 -2.48 11.60
CA ASP A 59 -5.80 -1.10 11.61
C ASP A 59 -7.25 -1.06 11.09
N ALA A 60 -8.19 -0.78 12.01
CA ALA A 60 -9.62 -0.74 11.70
C ALA A 60 -9.98 0.38 10.72
N ASP A 61 -9.30 1.54 10.78
CA ASP A 61 -9.54 2.66 9.87
C ASP A 61 -9.07 2.32 8.45
N LEU A 62 -7.95 1.59 8.35
CA LEU A 62 -7.46 1.08 7.07
C LEU A 62 -8.36 -0.02 6.51
N GLN A 63 -8.84 -0.93 7.35
CA GLN A 63 -9.76 -2.02 6.97
C GLN A 63 -11.10 -1.51 6.47
N ALA A 64 -11.63 -0.44 7.08
CA ALA A 64 -12.87 0.19 6.65
C ALA A 64 -12.83 0.78 5.23
N LEU A 65 -11.65 0.88 4.60
CA LEU A 65 -11.52 1.30 3.20
C LEU A 65 -11.83 0.19 2.20
N LEU A 66 -11.91 -1.06 2.65
CA LEU A 66 -12.13 -2.23 1.81
C LEU A 66 -13.58 -2.73 1.84
N ASP A 67 -14.43 -2.14 2.68
CA ASP A 67 -15.87 -2.42 2.81
C ASP A 67 -16.71 -1.73 1.73
#